data_AF-A0A8S0ZCE2-F1
#
_entry.id   AF-A0A8S0ZCE2-F1
#
_cell.length_a   1.000
_cell.length_b   1.000
_cell.length_c   1.000
_cell.angle_alpha   90.00
_cell.angle_beta   90.00
_cell.angle_gamma   90.00
#
_symmetry.space_group_name_H-M   'P 1'
#
loop_
_entity.id
_entity.type
_entity.pdbx_description
1 polymer ?
#
loop_
_entity_poly.entity_id
_entity_poly.type
_entity_poly.pdbx_seq_one_letter_code
_entity_poly.pdbx_strand_id
1 'polypeptide(L)'
;MSLPGNGIFVVQGEMAMLVTAMRRSTRWGSHSFPNEEYDVLMRTFQDLKTILNQVDDLRLLDPATYLSPFLEVIRSKETTGPVTSLALSAIHKFLSYGLIDPTHPSVPATVEDIADAVTHARFVGTDHSSDGVVLMKILQVLRTLMLSPEGAMLTDESVCEIMLSCFRICFETRLTGE
;
A
#
# COMPACT_ATOMS: atom_id res chain seq x y z
N MET A 1 18.44 8.18 10.03
CA MET A 1 19.02 6.89 9.57
C MET A 1 19.32 7.03 8.10
N SER A 2 20.44 6.52 7.59
CA SER A 2 20.69 6.50 6.13
C SER A 2 19.80 5.45 5.47
N LEU A 3 19.16 5.78 4.35
CA LEU A 3 18.35 4.82 3.59
C LEU A 3 19.20 3.61 3.16
N PRO A 4 18.63 2.39 3.14
CA PRO A 4 19.35 1.23 2.65
C PRO A 4 19.72 1.43 1.17
N GLY A 5 20.99 1.26 0.82
CA GLY A 5 21.46 1.38 -0.58
C GLY A 5 20.79 0.39 -1.56
N ASN A 6 20.05 -0.60 -1.03
CA ASN A 6 19.31 -1.59 -1.81
C ASN A 6 17.81 -1.26 -1.96
N GLY A 7 17.36 -0.03 -1.62
CA GLY A 7 15.96 0.36 -1.63
C GLY A 7 15.26 0.13 -2.98
N ILE A 8 15.96 0.38 -4.10
CA ILE A 8 15.44 0.11 -5.45
C ILE A 8 15.02 -1.35 -5.60
N PHE A 9 15.87 -2.29 -5.17
CA PHE A 9 15.59 -3.72 -5.31
C PHE A 9 14.40 -4.17 -4.44
N VAL A 10 14.19 -3.52 -3.30
CA VAL A 10 13.00 -3.77 -2.47
C VAL A 10 11.75 -3.36 -3.24
N VAL A 11 11.69 -2.13 -3.77
CA VAL A 11 10.53 -1.64 -4.53
C VAL A 11 10.29 -2.50 -5.77
N GLN A 12 11.35 -2.84 -6.52
CA GLN A 12 11.25 -3.71 -7.69
C GLN A 12 10.71 -5.10 -7.34
N GLY A 13 11.16 -5.68 -6.22
CA GLY A 13 10.69 -6.97 -5.73
C GLY A 13 9.21 -6.96 -5.37
N GLU A 14 8.77 -5.97 -4.59
CA GLU A 14 7.34 -5.84 -4.22
C GLU A 14 6.46 -5.56 -5.44
N MET A 15 6.91 -4.71 -6.37
CA MET A 15 6.23 -4.45 -7.63
C MET A 15 6.06 -5.73 -8.45
N ALA A 16 7.12 -6.53 -8.60
CA ALA A 16 7.07 -7.77 -9.38
C ALA A 16 6.10 -8.79 -8.77
N MET A 17 6.08 -8.90 -7.43
CA MET A 17 5.14 -9.75 -6.71
C MET A 17 3.69 -9.34 -6.94
N LEU A 18 3.41 -8.04 -6.81
CA LEU A 18 2.05 -7.51 -6.95
C LEU A 18 1.52 -7.63 -8.39
N VAL A 19 2.33 -7.22 -9.37
CA VAL A 19 2.00 -7.34 -10.80
C VAL A 19 1.72 -8.79 -11.18
N THR A 20 2.48 -9.74 -10.63
CA THR A 20 2.26 -11.17 -10.86
C THR A 20 0.92 -11.64 -10.28
N ALA A 21 0.56 -11.19 -9.08
CA ALA A 21 -0.71 -11.51 -8.43
C ALA A 21 -1.91 -10.91 -9.18
N MET A 22 -1.81 -9.66 -9.64
CA MET A 22 -2.85 -8.99 -10.42
C MET A 22 -3.13 -9.71 -11.74
N ARG A 23 -2.09 -10.12 -12.47
CA ARG A 23 -2.22 -10.91 -13.72
C ARG A 23 -2.84 -12.29 -13.52
N ARG A 24 -2.71 -12.88 -12.34
CA ARG A 24 -3.34 -14.17 -12.01
C ARG A 24 -4.82 -13.99 -11.69
N SER A 25 -5.18 -12.89 -11.02
CA SER A 25 -6.56 -12.59 -10.64
C SER A 25 -7.44 -12.36 -11.87
N THR A 26 -6.93 -11.66 -12.90
CA THR A 26 -7.66 -11.45 -14.16
C THR A 26 -7.94 -12.75 -14.94
N ARG A 27 -7.07 -13.77 -14.81
CA ARG A 27 -7.23 -15.07 -15.50
C ARG A 27 -8.35 -15.93 -14.93
N TRP A 28 -8.71 -15.76 -13.66
CA TRP A 28 -9.77 -16.56 -13.00
C TRP A 28 -11.13 -15.85 -13.02
N GLY A 29 -11.17 -14.55 -13.32
CA GLY A 29 -12.38 -13.81 -13.68
C GLY A 29 -12.85 -14.09 -15.11
N SER A 30 -12.91 -15.36 -15.51
CA SER A 30 -13.42 -15.75 -16.84
C SER A 30 -14.94 -15.56 -16.85
N HIS A 31 -15.42 -14.33 -17.06
CA HIS A 31 -16.71 -13.94 -17.68
C HIS A 31 -17.05 -12.43 -17.51
N SER A 32 -16.19 -11.63 -16.90
CA SER A 32 -16.49 -10.21 -16.66
C SER A 32 -15.79 -9.30 -17.68
N PHE A 33 -16.49 -8.25 -18.08
CA PHE A 33 -16.07 -7.16 -18.97
C PHE A 33 -14.61 -6.72 -18.74
N PRO A 34 -13.91 -6.17 -19.76
CA PRO A 34 -12.58 -5.58 -19.57
C PRO A 34 -12.63 -4.60 -18.40
N ASN A 35 -11.87 -4.87 -17.35
CA ASN A 35 -11.83 -4.02 -16.17
C ASN A 35 -10.80 -2.92 -16.41
N GLU A 36 -11.27 -1.80 -16.96
CA GLU A 36 -10.45 -0.63 -17.31
C GLU A 36 -9.60 -0.14 -16.11
N GLU A 37 -10.10 -0.28 -14.88
CA GLU A 37 -9.38 0.11 -13.66
C GLU A 37 -8.13 -0.76 -13.44
N TYR A 38 -8.21 -2.07 -13.68
CA TYR A 38 -7.03 -2.95 -13.60
C TYR A 38 -5.98 -2.60 -14.66
N ASP A 39 -6.42 -2.25 -15.87
CA ASP A 39 -5.50 -1.84 -16.93
C ASP A 39 -4.78 -0.54 -16.57
N VAL A 40 -5.46 0.41 -15.91
CA VAL A 40 -4.85 1.62 -15.39
C VAL A 40 -3.81 1.30 -14.31
N LEU A 41 -4.15 0.48 -13.30
CA LEU A 41 -3.20 0.07 -12.25
C LEU A 41 -1.98 -0.66 -12.83
N MET A 42 -2.19 -1.53 -13.82
CA MET A 42 -1.10 -2.23 -14.48
C MET A 42 -0.16 -1.28 -15.25
N ARG A 43 -0.69 -0.18 -15.80
CA ARG A 43 0.11 0.86 -16.44
C ARG A 43 0.93 1.64 -15.42
N THR A 44 0.38 2.00 -14.25
CA THR A 44 1.14 2.74 -13.23
C THR A 44 2.35 1.95 -12.74
N PHE A 45 2.25 0.62 -12.61
CA PHE A 45 3.43 -0.23 -12.33
C PHE A 45 4.42 -0.34 -13.51
N GLN A 46 3.94 -0.30 -14.76
CA GLN A 46 4.83 -0.32 -15.93
C GLN A 46 5.61 0.99 -16.07
N ASP A 47 4.98 2.12 -15.72
CA ASP A 47 5.62 3.42 -15.67
C ASP A 47 6.65 3.48 -14.53
N LEU A 48 6.27 3.03 -13.33
CA LEU A 48 7.20 2.89 -12.20
C LEU A 48 8.42 2.03 -12.56
N LYS A 49 8.22 0.88 -13.22
CA LYS A 49 9.33 0.04 -13.69
C LYS A 49 10.27 0.79 -14.62
N THR A 50 9.74 1.62 -15.51
CA THR A 50 10.55 2.41 -16.45
C THR A 50 11.40 3.43 -15.69
N ILE A 51 10.81 4.13 -14.72
CA ILE A 51 11.49 5.10 -13.86
C ILE A 51 12.60 4.41 -13.04
N LEU A 52 12.29 3.29 -12.37
CA LEU A 52 13.25 2.56 -11.53
C LEU A 52 14.43 1.98 -12.31
N ASN A 53 14.30 1.76 -13.61
CA ASN A 53 15.40 1.31 -14.47
C ASN A 53 16.32 2.46 -14.92
N GLN A 54 15.92 3.71 -14.71
CA GLN A 54 16.65 4.91 -15.12
C GLN A 54 17.37 5.60 -13.95
N VAL A 55 17.15 5.13 -12.71
CA VAL A 55 17.77 5.69 -11.51
C VAL A 55 18.66 4.66 -10.84
N ASP A 56 19.80 5.12 -10.34
CA ASP A 56 20.75 4.27 -9.59
C ASP A 56 20.52 4.32 -8.07
N ASP A 57 19.74 5.30 -7.60
CA ASP A 57 19.47 5.52 -6.19
C ASP A 57 18.01 5.97 -5.96
N LEU A 58 17.30 5.24 -5.09
CA LEU A 58 15.90 5.53 -4.76
C LEU A 58 15.73 6.91 -4.14
N ARG A 59 16.76 7.43 -3.46
CA ARG A 59 16.75 8.76 -2.81
C ARG A 59 16.62 9.92 -3.79
N LEU A 60 16.86 9.68 -5.08
CA LEU A 60 16.71 10.68 -6.14
C LEU A 60 15.26 10.83 -6.61
N LEU A 61 14.38 9.93 -6.18
CA LEU A 61 12.96 9.97 -6.51
C LEU A 61 12.16 10.60 -5.38
N ASP A 62 11.12 11.34 -5.75
CA ASP A 62 10.10 11.72 -4.79
C ASP A 62 9.37 10.45 -4.30
N PRO A 63 9.14 10.28 -2.98
CA PRO A 63 8.43 9.15 -2.39
C PRO A 63 7.12 8.77 -3.08
N ALA A 64 6.31 9.76 -3.49
CA ALA A 64 5.04 9.50 -4.17
C ALA A 64 5.25 8.70 -5.46
N THR A 65 6.35 8.92 -6.18
CA THR A 65 6.68 8.24 -7.44
C THR A 65 6.63 6.71 -7.29
N TYR A 66 7.15 6.16 -6.19
CA TYR A 66 7.19 4.71 -5.98
C TYR A 66 6.13 4.19 -5.00
N LEU A 67 5.45 5.08 -4.25
CA LEU A 67 4.36 4.71 -3.35
C LEU A 67 3.01 4.68 -4.05
N SER A 68 2.70 5.67 -4.88
CA SER A 68 1.36 5.86 -5.44
C SER A 68 0.79 4.62 -6.14
N PRO A 69 1.53 3.85 -6.97
CA PRO A 69 0.98 2.65 -7.60
C PRO A 69 0.47 1.61 -6.58
N PHE A 70 1.15 1.47 -5.42
CA PHE A 70 0.72 0.56 -4.36
C PHE A 70 -0.47 1.12 -3.57
N LEU A 71 -0.49 2.43 -3.33
CA LEU A 71 -1.60 3.10 -2.65
C LEU A 71 -2.88 3.09 -3.50
N GLU A 72 -2.77 3.22 -4.81
CA GLU A 72 -3.89 3.07 -5.75
C GLU A 72 -4.50 1.67 -5.70
N VAL A 73 -3.66 0.62 -5.59
CA VAL A 73 -4.16 -0.75 -5.39
C VAL A 73 -4.93 -0.88 -4.07
N ILE A 74 -4.46 -0.23 -2.99
CA ILE A 74 -5.14 -0.25 -1.68
C ILE A 74 -6.50 0.48 -1.73
N ARG A 75 -6.58 1.57 -2.50
CA ARG A 75 -7.81 2.36 -2.69
C ARG A 75 -8.83 1.66 -3.61
N SER A 76 -8.36 0.85 -4.55
CA SER A 76 -9.21 0.23 -5.54
C SER A 76 -10.16 -0.79 -4.92
N LYS A 77 -11.45 -0.48 -5.00
CA LYS A 77 -12.55 -1.36 -4.58
C LYS A 77 -12.65 -2.64 -5.41
N GLU A 78 -12.00 -2.68 -6.58
CA GLU A 78 -12.03 -3.81 -7.52
C GLU A 78 -10.90 -4.81 -7.24
N THR A 79 -9.95 -4.48 -6.36
CA THR A 79 -8.84 -5.37 -5.98
C THR A 79 -9.29 -6.44 -4.99
N THR A 80 -8.81 -7.67 -5.17
CA THR A 80 -9.14 -8.78 -4.28
C THR A 80 -8.32 -8.70 -2.99
N GLY A 81 -8.87 -9.22 -1.88
CA GLY A 81 -8.16 -9.27 -0.59
C GLY A 81 -6.69 -9.71 -0.68
N PRO A 82 -6.34 -10.81 -1.37
CA PRO A 82 -4.95 -11.22 -1.55
C PRO A 82 -4.05 -10.19 -2.26
N VAL A 83 -4.56 -9.49 -3.28
CA VAL A 83 -3.82 -8.43 -3.98
C VAL A 83 -3.65 -7.22 -3.07
N THR A 84 -4.71 -6.77 -2.41
CA THR A 84 -4.68 -5.67 -1.44
C THR A 84 -3.70 -5.96 -0.28
N SER A 85 -3.68 -7.21 0.22
CA SER A 85 -2.76 -7.67 1.26
C SER A 85 -1.29 -7.57 0.86
N LEU A 86 -0.97 -7.88 -0.40
CA LEU A 86 0.38 -7.72 -0.94
C LEU A 86 0.78 -6.24 -1.03
N ALA A 87 -0.13 -5.37 -1.48
CA ALA A 87 0.13 -3.92 -1.53
C ALA A 87 0.35 -3.33 -0.13
N LEU A 88 -0.50 -3.67 0.85
CA LEU A 88 -0.32 -3.28 2.25
C LEU A 88 1.01 -3.79 2.83
N SER A 89 1.39 -5.02 2.49
CA SER A 89 2.67 -5.59 2.92
C SER A 89 3.86 -4.84 2.33
N ALA A 90 3.77 -4.37 1.08
CA ALA A 90 4.79 -3.55 0.46
C ALA A 90 4.95 -2.20 1.18
N ILE A 91 3.85 -1.49 1.41
CA ILE A 91 3.85 -0.22 2.16
C ILE A 91 4.43 -0.40 3.57
N HIS A 92 4.02 -1.45 4.28
CA HIS A 92 4.58 -1.78 5.59
C HIS A 92 6.09 -1.99 5.55
N LYS A 93 6.62 -2.69 4.53
CA LYS A 93 8.08 -2.87 4.36
C LYS A 93 8.77 -1.56 4.03
N PHE A 94 8.19 -0.71 3.19
CA PHE A 94 8.78 0.57 2.82
C PHE A 94 8.96 1.48 4.04
N LEU A 95 7.95 1.54 4.91
CA LEU A 95 8.03 2.22 6.20
C LEU A 95 9.07 1.54 7.13
N SER A 96 8.95 0.22 7.33
CA SER A 96 9.78 -0.53 8.27
C SER A 96 11.27 -0.53 7.91
N TYR A 97 11.59 -0.47 6.62
CA TYR A 97 12.97 -0.46 6.13
C TYR A 97 13.54 0.96 6.00
N GLY A 98 12.75 2.00 6.30
CA GLY A 98 13.16 3.39 6.16
C GLY A 98 13.47 3.74 4.71
N LEU A 99 12.59 3.33 3.78
CA LEU A 99 12.73 3.68 2.35
C LEU A 99 12.26 5.12 2.05
N ILE A 100 11.55 5.74 2.99
CA ILE A 100 11.15 7.14 2.94
C ILE A 100 12.16 7.92 3.79
N ASP A 101 12.78 8.95 3.24
CA ASP A 101 13.67 9.81 4.00
C ASP A 101 12.81 10.78 4.84
N PRO A 102 12.85 10.74 6.18
CA PRO A 102 12.04 11.62 7.03
C PRO A 102 12.41 13.09 6.91
N THR A 103 13.53 13.42 6.23
CA THR A 103 13.95 14.80 5.97
C THR A 103 13.50 15.31 4.59
N HIS A 104 12.92 14.46 3.74
CA HIS A 104 12.47 14.87 2.42
C HIS A 104 11.28 15.84 2.50
N PRO A 105 11.25 16.93 1.71
CA PRO A 105 10.22 17.96 1.82
C PRO A 105 8.79 17.46 1.55
N SER A 106 8.62 16.36 0.83
CA SER A 106 7.31 15.76 0.56
C SER A 106 6.82 14.77 1.62
N VAL A 107 7.58 14.54 2.70
CA VAL A 107 7.16 13.63 3.79
C VAL A 107 5.78 13.96 4.35
N PRO A 108 5.41 15.23 4.65
CA PRO A 108 4.07 15.53 5.15
C PRO A 108 2.97 15.06 4.19
N ALA A 109 3.08 15.38 2.90
CA ALA A 109 2.12 14.90 1.90
C ALA A 109 2.14 13.37 1.75
N THR A 110 3.32 12.75 1.86
CA THR A 110 3.49 11.30 1.75
C THR A 110 2.79 10.55 2.89
N VAL A 111 2.95 11.00 4.14
CA VAL A 111 2.33 10.32 5.29
C VAL A 111 0.82 10.51 5.32
N GLU A 112 0.33 11.67 4.88
CA GLU A 112 -1.09 11.93 4.70
C GLU A 112 -1.68 11.03 3.60
N ASP A 113 -0.99 10.87 2.46
CA ASP A 113 -1.43 9.98 1.37
C ASP A 113 -1.48 8.50 1.80
N ILE A 114 -0.49 8.05 2.59
CA ILE A 114 -0.49 6.69 3.16
C ILE A 114 -1.64 6.54 4.17
N ALA A 115 -1.81 7.49 5.08
CA ALA A 115 -2.88 7.44 6.09
C ALA A 115 -4.26 7.40 5.43
N ASP A 116 -4.52 8.27 4.47
CA ASP A 116 -5.77 8.31 3.70
C ASP A 116 -6.04 6.97 2.98
N ALA A 117 -5.08 6.49 2.18
CA ALA A 117 -5.23 5.25 1.42
C ALA A 117 -5.54 4.05 2.33
N VAL A 118 -4.83 3.93 3.45
CA VAL A 118 -4.89 2.75 4.33
C VAL A 118 -6.10 2.79 5.25
N THR A 119 -6.49 3.96 5.77
CA THR A 119 -7.69 4.11 6.60
C THR A 119 -8.98 3.92 5.80
N HIS A 120 -8.95 4.23 4.49
CA HIS A 120 -10.07 4.05 3.56
C HIS A 120 -9.91 2.84 2.64
N ALA A 121 -9.00 1.92 2.95
CA ALA A 121 -8.72 0.75 2.13
C ALA A 121 -10.00 -0.03 1.82
N ARG A 122 -10.16 -0.45 0.56
CA ARG A 122 -11.29 -1.27 0.10
C ARG A 122 -10.76 -2.48 -0.65
N PHE A 123 -11.48 -3.59 -0.52
CA PHE A 123 -11.13 -4.81 -1.23
C PHE A 123 -12.37 -5.68 -1.43
N VAL A 124 -12.36 -6.45 -2.50
CA VAL A 124 -13.35 -7.48 -2.76
C VAL A 124 -13.10 -8.62 -1.78
N GLY A 125 -14.05 -8.81 -0.87
CA GLY A 125 -14.03 -9.91 0.09
C GLY A 125 -14.01 -11.26 -0.62
N THR A 126 -13.14 -12.15 -0.17
CA THR A 126 -12.92 -13.46 -0.81
C THR A 126 -13.40 -14.58 0.09
N ASP A 127 -12.91 -14.61 1.33
CA ASP A 127 -13.35 -15.49 2.41
C ASP A 127 -12.97 -14.85 3.75
N HIS A 128 -13.60 -15.26 4.84
CA HIS A 128 -13.38 -14.67 6.17
C HIS A 128 -11.92 -14.68 6.61
N SER A 129 -11.16 -15.73 6.26
CA SER A 129 -9.75 -15.86 6.67
C SER A 129 -8.85 -14.90 5.90
N SER A 130 -9.00 -14.83 4.58
CA SER A 130 -8.30 -13.90 3.71
C SER A 130 -8.59 -12.45 4.10
N ASP A 131 -9.86 -12.15 4.35
CA ASP A 131 -10.29 -10.79 4.69
C ASP A 131 -9.75 -10.36 6.07
N GLY A 132 -9.72 -11.27 7.05
CA GLY A 132 -9.10 -11.02 8.35
C GLY A 132 -7.59 -10.74 8.25
N VAL A 133 -6.89 -11.40 7.32
CA VAL A 133 -5.48 -11.10 7.03
C VAL A 133 -5.32 -9.68 6.50
N VAL A 134 -6.18 -9.23 5.58
CA VAL A 134 -6.14 -7.86 5.04
C VAL A 134 -6.36 -6.84 6.15
N LEU A 135 -7.38 -7.03 7.00
CA LEU A 135 -7.66 -6.15 8.13
C LEU A 135 -6.47 -6.06 9.09
N MET A 136 -5.82 -7.20 9.39
CA MET A 136 -4.61 -7.19 10.22
C MET A 136 -3.45 -6.46 9.55
N LYS A 137 -3.32 -6.55 8.21
CA LYS A 137 -2.30 -5.82 7.45
C LYS A 137 -2.55 -4.31 7.46
N ILE A 138 -3.80 -3.86 7.40
CA ILE A 138 -4.17 -2.45 7.58
C ILE A 138 -3.67 -1.97 8.95
N LEU A 139 -4.02 -2.67 10.03
CA LEU A 139 -3.56 -2.31 11.38
C LEU A 139 -2.02 -2.27 11.51
N GLN A 140 -1.32 -3.21 10.87
CA GLN A 140 0.15 -3.23 10.85
C GLN A 140 0.74 -1.99 10.18
N VAL A 141 0.20 -1.58 9.02
CA VAL A 141 0.66 -0.38 8.32
C VAL A 141 0.39 0.87 9.15
N LEU A 142 -0.85 1.04 9.65
CA LEU A 142 -1.24 2.20 10.45
C LEU A 142 -0.40 2.35 11.72
N ARG A 143 -0.19 1.25 12.46
CA ARG A 143 0.69 1.23 13.63
C ARG A 143 2.11 1.62 13.26
N THR A 144 2.64 1.09 12.16
CA THR A 144 4.02 1.35 11.75
C THR A 144 4.19 2.80 11.33
N LEU A 145 3.25 3.36 10.57
CA LEU A 145 3.24 4.77 10.19
C LEU A 145 3.24 5.68 11.41
N MET A 146 2.33 5.46 12.38
CA MET A 146 2.25 6.29 13.60
C MET A 146 3.51 6.23 14.48
N LEU A 147 4.28 5.13 14.39
CA LEU A 147 5.48 4.93 15.20
C LEU A 147 6.78 5.20 14.42
N SER A 148 6.70 5.50 13.12
CA SER A 148 7.87 5.78 12.30
C SER A 148 8.31 7.25 12.44
N PRO A 149 9.57 7.58 12.11
CA PRO A 149 10.05 8.96 12.14
C PRO A 149 9.22 9.90 11.25
N GLU A 150 8.75 9.41 10.10
CA GLU A 150 7.93 10.15 9.15
C GLU A 150 6.55 10.47 9.75
N GLY A 151 6.00 9.55 10.56
CA GLY A 151 4.72 9.71 11.25
C GLY A 151 4.64 10.92 12.18
N ALA A 152 5.78 11.49 12.58
CA ALA A 152 5.81 12.74 13.32
C ALA A 152 5.21 13.93 12.54
N MET A 153 5.06 13.81 11.21
CA MET A 153 4.46 14.83 10.35
C MET A 153 2.95 14.64 10.13
N LEU A 154 2.34 13.60 10.70
CA LEU A 154 0.89 13.40 10.62
C LEU A 154 0.16 14.54 11.32
N THR A 155 -0.92 15.01 10.71
CA THR A 155 -1.85 15.95 11.32
C THR A 155 -2.69 15.28 12.41
N ASP A 156 -3.19 16.08 13.36
CA ASP A 156 -4.11 15.60 14.40
C ASP A 156 -5.38 14.96 13.80
N GLU A 157 -5.85 15.48 12.66
CA GLU A 157 -6.99 14.94 11.92
C GLU A 157 -6.70 13.52 11.42
N SER A 158 -5.55 13.32 10.75
CA SER A 158 -5.15 11.99 10.29
C SER A 158 -4.88 11.02 11.43
N VAL A 159 -4.31 11.47 12.54
CA VAL A 159 -4.18 10.63 13.75
C VAL A 159 -5.55 10.20 14.26
N CYS A 160 -6.54 11.10 14.28
CA CYS A 160 -7.91 10.76 14.69
C CYS A 160 -8.55 9.75 13.74
N GLU A 161 -8.45 9.94 12.43
CA GLU A 161 -8.98 8.99 11.44
C GLU A 161 -8.31 7.62 11.53
N ILE A 162 -6.99 7.56 11.78
CA ILE A 162 -6.27 6.31 12.02
C ILE A 162 -6.86 5.59 13.24
N MET A 163 -7.06 6.30 14.36
CA MET A 163 -7.63 5.72 15.58
C MET A 163 -9.06 5.22 15.34
N LEU A 164 -9.90 6.01 14.66
CA LEU A 164 -11.26 5.63 14.31
C LEU A 164 -11.29 4.40 13.39
N SER A 165 -10.40 4.33 12.39
CA SER A 165 -10.27 3.18 11.52
C SER A 165 -9.87 1.93 12.32
N CYS A 166 -8.92 2.04 13.26
CA CYS A 166 -8.57 0.94 14.15
C CYS A 166 -9.76 0.44 14.97
N PHE A 167 -10.57 1.35 15.54
CA PHE A 167 -11.79 0.97 16.26
C PHE A 167 -12.81 0.27 15.35
N ARG A 168 -13.07 0.82 14.16
CA ARG A 168 -13.98 0.20 13.18
C ARG A 168 -13.57 -1.25 12.90
N ILE A 169 -12.28 -1.50 12.67
CA ILE A 169 -11.75 -2.84 12.43
C ILE A 169 -11.90 -3.74 13.66
N CYS A 170 -11.57 -3.26 14.86
CA CYS A 170 -11.70 -4.06 16.09
C CYS A 170 -13.13 -4.51 16.40
N PHE A 171 -14.13 -3.75 15.94
CA PHE A 171 -15.55 -4.06 16.10
C PHE A 171 -16.20 -4.63 14.83
N GLU A 172 -15.42 -4.90 13.78
CA GLU A 172 -15.92 -5.48 12.53
C GLU A 172 -16.34 -6.94 12.78
N THR A 173 -17.63 -7.24 12.55
CA THR A 173 -18.23 -8.55 12.85
C THR A 173 -17.61 -9.70 12.05
N ARG A 174 -16.90 -9.38 10.96
CA ARG A 174 -16.21 -10.35 10.10
C ARG A 174 -15.00 -10.99 10.79
N LEU A 175 -14.46 -10.38 11.85
CA LEU A 175 -13.39 -10.91 12.69
C LEU A 175 -13.92 -11.68 13.91
N THR A 176 -15.10 -11.31 14.42
CA THR A 176 -15.79 -12.02 15.48
C THR A 176 -16.61 -13.14 14.85
N GLY A 177 -15.97 -14.29 14.63
CA GLY A 177 -16.68 -15.49 14.20
C GLY A 177 -17.71 -15.90 15.26
N GLU A 178 -18.94 -15.43 15.10
CA GLU A 178 -20.17 -15.96 15.70
C GLU A 178 -21.20 -16.24 14.59
#